data_AF-A0A6S7GMA3-F1
#
_entry.id   AF-A0A6S7GMA3-F1
#
_cell.length_a   1.000
_cell.length_b   1.000
_cell.length_c   1.000
_cell.angle_alpha   90.00
_cell.angle_beta   90.00
_cell.angle_gamma   90.00
#
_symmetry.space_group_name_H-M   'P 1'
#
loop_
_entity.id
_entity.type
_entity.pdbx_description
1 polymer ?
#
loop_
_entity_poly.entity_id
_entity_poly.type
_entity_poly.pdbx_seq_one_letter_code
_entity_poly.pdbx_strand_id
1 'polypeptide(L)'
;MKKNNTNKLMNEARRQFYKNFIETNNSNQHKLFAAAKKLLNHGDKRVAFPPSVDILEFANQMGTYFVEKIHNIHTNLENIGHDLPEFEVYNTSETTAHLSNFNTLTEEDVRTLIKECGKKNSAVDPMPTSLVIDLIDVLLPTITKIIHLSLDSGTFADVWKCALETRS
;
A
#
# COMPACT_ATOMS: atom_id res chain seq x y z
N MET A 1 -4.90 55.24 -16.85
CA MET A 1 -3.73 54.41 -16.52
C MET A 1 -3.69 53.82 -15.10
N LYS A 2 -4.34 54.37 -14.06
CA LYS A 2 -4.25 53.87 -12.66
C LYS A 2 -4.81 52.46 -12.40
N LYS A 3 -5.95 52.06 -13.01
CA LYS A 3 -6.61 50.76 -12.79
C LYS A 3 -5.74 49.54 -13.10
N ASN A 4 -4.84 49.64 -14.07
CA ASN A 4 -3.99 48.52 -14.49
C ASN A 4 -2.89 48.22 -13.46
N ASN A 5 -2.37 49.25 -12.77
CA ASN A 5 -1.34 49.06 -11.76
C ASN A 5 -1.91 48.42 -10.49
N THR A 6 -3.13 48.80 -10.10
CA THR A 6 -3.81 48.21 -8.94
C THR A 6 -4.10 46.72 -9.13
N ASN A 7 -4.56 46.33 -10.33
CA ASN A 7 -4.77 44.92 -10.66
C ASN A 7 -3.47 44.12 -10.68
N LYS A 8 -2.39 44.70 -11.21
CA LYS A 8 -1.06 44.08 -11.16
C LYS A 8 -0.58 43.85 -9.73
N LEU A 9 -0.70 44.86 -8.87
CA LEU A 9 -0.29 44.76 -7.47
C LEU A 9 -1.13 43.71 -6.71
N MET A 10 -2.43 43.67 -6.95
CA MET A 10 -3.32 42.69 -6.34
C MET A 10 -3.01 41.26 -6.80
N ASN A 11 -2.74 41.05 -8.09
CA ASN A 11 -2.38 39.75 -8.64
C ASN A 11 -1.01 39.28 -8.13
N GLU A 12 -0.05 40.20 -8.01
CA GLU A 12 1.25 39.91 -7.40
C GLU A 12 1.09 39.45 -5.95
N ALA A 13 0.34 40.21 -5.15
CA ALA A 13 0.09 39.86 -3.75
C ALA A 13 -0.57 38.47 -3.60
N ARG A 14 -1.56 38.14 -4.46
CA ARG A 14 -2.18 36.81 -4.48
C ARG A 14 -1.19 35.71 -4.83
N ARG A 15 -0.36 35.91 -5.86
CA ARG A 15 0.64 34.93 -6.27
C ARG A 15 1.64 34.65 -5.15
N GLN A 16 2.15 35.70 -4.51
CA GLN A 16 3.09 35.59 -3.40
C GLN A 16 2.46 34.85 -2.21
N PHE A 17 1.19 35.16 -1.89
CA PHE A 17 0.46 34.47 -0.83
C PHE A 17 0.36 32.95 -1.08
N TYR A 18 -0.10 32.52 -2.26
CA TYR A 18 -0.25 31.09 -2.55
C TYR A 18 1.10 30.37 -2.60
N LYS A 19 2.15 31.01 -3.13
CA LYS A 19 3.51 30.45 -3.15
C LYS A 19 4.01 30.19 -1.73
N ASN A 20 3.97 31.19 -0.85
CA ASN A 20 4.41 31.07 0.53
C ASN A 20 3.57 30.05 1.32
N PHE A 21 2.26 30.01 1.05
CA PHE A 21 1.34 29.05 1.67
C PHE A 21 1.69 27.60 1.31
N ILE A 22 2.04 27.32 0.05
CA ILE A 22 2.48 25.98 -0.38
C ILE A 22 3.84 25.63 0.23
N GLU A 23 4.83 26.53 0.15
CA GLU A 23 6.17 26.30 0.70
C GLU A 23 6.12 25.97 2.20
N THR A 24 5.31 26.69 2.98
CA THR A 24 5.12 26.47 4.42
C THR A 24 4.52 25.09 4.74
N ASN A 25 3.74 24.50 3.82
CA ASN A 25 3.04 23.24 4.02
C ASN A 25 3.66 22.04 3.26
N ASN A 26 4.79 22.24 2.57
CA ASN A 26 5.42 21.21 1.72
C ASN A 26 6.26 20.18 2.49
N SER A 27 6.37 20.27 3.82
CA SER A 27 7.23 19.37 4.60
C SER A 27 6.81 17.88 4.54
N ASN A 28 5.52 17.60 4.32
CA ASN A 28 5.03 16.24 4.06
C ASN A 28 3.72 16.25 3.27
N GLN A 29 3.43 15.13 2.59
CA GLN A 29 2.26 14.99 1.71
C GLN A 29 0.94 15.23 2.44
N HIS A 30 0.83 14.80 3.70
CA HIS A 30 -0.37 14.99 4.51
C HIS A 30 -0.70 16.48 4.75
N LYS A 31 0.29 17.27 5.16
CA LYS A 31 0.15 18.73 5.38
C LYS A 31 -0.17 19.46 4.08
N LEU A 32 0.49 19.09 2.98
CA LEU A 32 0.22 19.69 1.68
C LEU A 32 -1.22 19.41 1.22
N PHE A 33 -1.71 18.18 1.41
CA PHE A 33 -3.07 17.81 1.06
C PHE A 33 -4.13 18.51 1.93
N ALA A 34 -3.87 18.65 3.24
CA ALA A 34 -4.72 19.41 4.15
C ALA A 34 -4.76 20.91 3.77
N ALA A 35 -3.62 21.48 3.41
CA ALA A 35 -3.50 22.85 2.94
C ALA A 35 -4.27 23.07 1.63
N ALA A 36 -4.15 22.15 0.66
CA ALA A 36 -4.89 22.18 -0.59
C ALA A 36 -6.41 22.11 -0.38
N LYS A 37 -6.89 21.23 0.53
CA LYS A 37 -8.32 21.15 0.89
C LYS A 37 -8.84 22.49 1.42
N LYS A 38 -8.06 23.15 2.29
CA LYS A 38 -8.40 24.47 2.83
C LYS A 38 -8.46 25.54 1.73
N LEU A 39 -7.55 25.51 0.76
CA LEU A 39 -7.55 26.46 -0.37
C LEU A 39 -8.75 26.28 -1.30
N LEU A 40 -9.10 25.03 -1.58
CA LEU A 40 -10.20 24.70 -2.50
C LEU A 40 -11.58 24.82 -1.83
N ASN A 41 -11.63 25.27 -0.58
CA ASN A 41 -12.84 25.28 0.24
C ASN A 41 -13.58 23.93 0.22
N HIS A 42 -12.81 22.84 0.08
CA HIS A 42 -13.28 21.51 0.42
C HIS A 42 -13.32 21.49 1.94
N GLY A 43 -14.41 22.04 2.50
CA GLY A 43 -14.69 21.97 3.93
C GLY A 43 -14.58 20.54 4.44
N ASP A 44 -14.46 20.38 5.76
CA ASP A 44 -14.44 19.07 6.38
C ASP A 44 -15.82 18.41 6.18
N LYS A 45 -16.02 17.81 5.00
CA LYS A 45 -17.20 16.99 4.66
C LYS A 45 -17.12 15.63 5.36
N ARG A 46 -16.48 15.57 6.53
CA ARG A 46 -16.75 14.50 7.47
C ARG A 46 -18.21 14.65 7.83
N VAL A 47 -19.04 13.87 7.17
CA VAL A 47 -20.40 13.59 7.60
C VAL A 47 -20.24 13.14 9.04
N ALA A 48 -20.54 14.04 9.97
CA ALA A 48 -20.62 13.66 11.36
C ALA A 48 -21.66 12.55 11.43
N PHE A 49 -21.30 11.46 12.09
CA PHE A 49 -22.23 10.38 12.34
C PHE A 49 -23.51 10.99 12.94
N PRO A 50 -24.72 10.64 12.45
CA PRO A 50 -25.93 11.24 12.97
C PRO A 50 -25.96 11.06 14.51
N PRO A 51 -26.32 12.09 15.28
CA PRO A 51 -26.22 12.05 16.75
C PRO A 51 -27.08 10.96 17.42
N SER A 52 -28.06 10.42 16.69
CA SER A 52 -29.09 9.50 17.20
C SER A 52 -29.30 8.32 16.26
N VAL A 53 -28.22 7.66 15.85
CA VAL A 53 -28.34 6.40 15.12
C VAL A 53 -28.61 5.29 16.12
N ASP A 54 -29.75 4.61 15.98
CA ASP A 54 -29.93 3.30 16.59
C ASP A 54 -28.82 2.37 16.06
N ILE A 55 -27.92 1.99 16.96
CA ILE A 55 -26.71 1.22 16.64
C ILE A 55 -27.10 -0.11 15.96
N LEU A 56 -28.22 -0.71 16.37
CA LEU A 56 -28.68 -1.97 15.81
C LEU A 56 -29.22 -1.76 14.39
N GLU A 57 -30.04 -0.73 14.20
CA GLU A 57 -30.56 -0.37 12.89
C GLU A 57 -29.43 -0.07 11.91
N PHE A 58 -28.41 0.68 12.34
CA PHE A 58 -27.25 0.98 11.51
C PHE A 58 -26.36 -0.22 11.24
N ALA A 59 -26.14 -1.10 12.22
CA ALA A 59 -25.42 -2.34 12.00
C ALA A 59 -26.12 -3.20 10.94
N ASN A 60 -27.46 -3.27 10.99
CA ASN A 60 -28.26 -3.97 9.99
C ASN A 60 -28.20 -3.28 8.62
N GLN A 61 -28.31 -1.95 8.56
CA GLN A 61 -28.17 -1.18 7.31
C GLN A 61 -26.78 -1.35 6.69
N MET A 62 -25.72 -1.34 7.50
CA MET A 62 -24.35 -1.61 7.06
C MET A 62 -24.22 -3.03 6.52
N GLY A 63 -24.77 -4.02 7.23
CA GLY A 63 -24.81 -5.42 6.78
C GLY A 63 -25.46 -5.55 5.40
N THR A 64 -26.67 -5.01 5.25
CA THR A 64 -27.40 -5.01 3.97
C THR A 64 -26.62 -4.31 2.87
N TYR A 65 -26.04 -3.13 3.15
CA TYR A 65 -25.24 -2.38 2.19
C TYR A 65 -24.07 -3.20 1.65
N PHE A 66 -23.33 -3.90 2.51
CA PHE A 66 -22.19 -4.70 2.06
C PHE A 66 -22.62 -5.93 1.25
N VAL A 67 -23.70 -6.61 1.66
CA VAL A 67 -24.26 -7.74 0.89
C VAL A 67 -24.69 -7.27 -0.50
N GLU A 68 -25.44 -6.17 -0.58
CA GLU A 68 -25.89 -5.60 -1.84
C GLU A 68 -24.72 -5.14 -2.72
N LYS A 69 -23.70 -4.51 -2.13
CA LYS A 69 -22.52 -4.06 -2.85
C LYS A 69 -21.72 -5.22 -3.44
N ILE A 70 -21.52 -6.30 -2.68
CA ILE A 70 -20.87 -7.51 -3.17
C ILE A 70 -21.66 -8.09 -4.35
N HIS A 71 -22.98 -8.23 -4.19
CA HIS A 71 -23.84 -8.73 -5.26
C HIS A 71 -23.74 -7.87 -6.53
N ASN A 72 -23.83 -6.55 -6.39
CA ASN A 72 -23.75 -5.61 -7.51
C ASN A 72 -22.39 -5.67 -8.24
N ILE A 73 -21.28 -5.82 -7.49
CA ILE A 73 -19.95 -6.02 -8.10
C ILE A 73 -19.94 -7.32 -8.91
N HIS A 74 -20.44 -8.43 -8.37
CA HIS A 74 -20.53 -9.70 -9.09
C HIS A 74 -21.36 -9.57 -10.37
N THR A 75 -22.56 -9.01 -10.29
CA THR A 75 -23.44 -8.83 -11.46
C THR A 75 -22.81 -7.93 -12.51
N ASN A 76 -22.11 -6.86 -12.11
CA ASN A 76 -21.42 -5.98 -13.05
C ASN A 76 -20.27 -6.69 -13.76
N LEU A 77 -19.50 -7.52 -13.05
CA LEU A 77 -18.42 -8.30 -13.65
C LEU A 77 -18.95 -9.35 -14.63
N GLU A 78 -20.04 -10.03 -14.29
CA GLU A 78 -20.71 -10.98 -15.19
C GLU A 78 -21.24 -10.27 -16.45
N ASN A 79 -21.90 -9.12 -16.30
CA ASN A 79 -22.39 -8.32 -17.42
C ASN A 79 -21.26 -7.83 -18.34
N ILE A 80 -20.12 -7.41 -17.77
CA ILE A 80 -18.92 -7.06 -18.55
C ILE A 80 -18.40 -8.29 -19.31
N GLY A 81 -18.40 -9.46 -18.67
CA GLY A 81 -18.01 -10.74 -19.27
C GLY A 81 -18.85 -11.15 -20.47
N HIS A 82 -20.13 -10.77 -20.51
CA HIS A 82 -21.07 -11.14 -21.58
C HIS A 82 -21.04 -10.21 -22.80
N ASP A 83 -20.64 -8.94 -22.66
CA ASP A 83 -20.53 -7.95 -23.76
C ASP A 83 -19.11 -7.89 -24.38
N LEU A 84 -18.16 -8.64 -23.84
CA LEU A 84 -16.87 -8.83 -24.48
C LEU A 84 -17.06 -9.70 -25.73
N PRO A 85 -16.69 -9.24 -26.94
CA PRO A 85 -16.61 -10.14 -28.08
C PRO A 85 -15.71 -11.30 -27.65
N GLU A 86 -16.14 -12.54 -27.95
CA GLU A 86 -15.39 -13.77 -27.72
C GLU A 86 -13.92 -13.45 -27.98
N PHE A 87 -13.14 -13.39 -26.90
CA PHE A 87 -11.78 -12.91 -26.97
C PHE A 87 -11.10 -13.92 -27.88
N GLU A 88 -10.88 -13.57 -29.15
CA GLU A 88 -9.94 -14.30 -29.98
C GLU A 88 -8.70 -14.33 -29.11
N VAL A 89 -8.34 -15.53 -28.67
CA VAL A 89 -7.06 -15.79 -28.05
C VAL A 89 -6.08 -15.44 -29.16
N TYR A 90 -5.76 -14.15 -29.30
CA TYR A 90 -4.52 -13.73 -29.87
C TYR A 90 -3.54 -14.56 -29.07
N ASN A 91 -2.83 -15.45 -29.76
CA ASN A 91 -1.66 -16.08 -29.21
C ASN A 91 -0.75 -14.92 -28.84
N THR A 92 -0.96 -14.35 -27.64
CA THR A 92 -0.05 -13.46 -26.97
C THR A 92 1.20 -14.29 -26.98
N SER A 93 2.15 -13.92 -27.83
CA SER A 93 3.45 -14.55 -27.86
C SER A 93 3.85 -14.63 -26.40
N GLU A 94 3.92 -15.86 -25.88
CA GLU A 94 4.22 -16.11 -24.48
C GLU A 94 5.36 -15.17 -24.16
N THR A 95 5.17 -14.31 -23.16
CA THR A 95 6.27 -13.47 -22.73
C THR A 95 7.26 -14.43 -22.09
N THR A 96 8.17 -14.98 -22.89
CA THR A 96 9.20 -15.96 -22.56
C THR A 96 10.32 -15.32 -21.74
N ALA A 97 9.99 -14.31 -20.93
CA ALA A 97 10.88 -13.79 -19.92
C ALA A 97 10.97 -14.82 -18.80
N HIS A 98 11.74 -15.88 -19.04
CA HIS A 98 12.07 -16.90 -18.07
C HIS A 98 13.18 -16.35 -17.18
N LEU A 99 12.93 -16.30 -15.87
CA LEU A 99 13.97 -16.00 -14.87
C LEU A 99 14.88 -17.22 -14.77
N SER A 100 15.88 -17.29 -15.63
CA SER A 100 16.75 -18.47 -15.73
C SER A 100 17.73 -18.59 -14.57
N ASN A 101 18.12 -17.47 -13.93
CA ASN A 101 19.06 -17.47 -12.82
C ASN A 101 18.77 -16.30 -11.87
N PHE A 102 19.02 -16.52 -10.58
CA PHE A 102 19.09 -15.48 -9.57
C PHE A 102 20.54 -15.18 -9.24
N ASN A 103 20.85 -13.91 -8.95
CA ASN A 103 22.16 -13.54 -8.45
C ASN A 103 22.33 -14.10 -7.03
N THR A 104 23.46 -14.75 -6.81
CA THR A 104 23.86 -15.24 -5.48
C THR A 104 24.07 -14.04 -4.55
N LEU A 105 23.21 -13.90 -3.53
CA LEU A 105 23.45 -12.94 -2.44
C LEU A 105 24.73 -13.28 -1.68
N THR A 106 25.52 -12.27 -1.33
CA THR A 106 26.62 -12.46 -0.38
C THR A 106 26.10 -12.49 1.05
N GLU A 107 26.90 -13.02 1.97
CA GLU A 107 26.57 -13.00 3.40
C GLU A 107 26.37 -11.58 3.93
N GLU A 108 27.09 -10.58 3.39
CA GLU A 108 26.94 -9.18 3.81
C GLU A 108 25.62 -8.56 3.30
N ASP A 109 25.15 -8.98 2.12
CA ASP A 109 23.83 -8.60 1.61
C ASP A 109 22.73 -9.16 2.53
N VAL A 110 22.86 -10.43 2.94
CA VAL A 110 21.92 -11.10 3.85
C VAL A 110 21.95 -10.45 5.23
N ARG A 111 23.14 -10.07 5.73
CA ARG A 111 23.28 -9.33 6.99
C ARG A 111 22.54 -8.01 6.96
N THR A 112 22.70 -7.26 5.87
CA THR A 112 22.03 -5.98 5.67
C THR A 112 20.51 -6.17 5.62
N LEU A 113 20.04 -7.16 4.86
CA LEU A 113 18.63 -7.52 4.75
C LEU A 113 18.00 -7.84 6.12
N ILE A 114 18.68 -8.63 6.96
CA ILE A 114 18.18 -8.99 8.29
C ILE A 114 18.15 -7.77 9.22
N LYS A 115 19.15 -6.87 9.14
CA LYS A 115 19.18 -5.63 9.95
C LYS A 115 18.07 -4.65 9.58
N GLU A 116 17.72 -4.57 8.30
CA GLU A 116 16.63 -3.73 7.79
C GLU A 116 15.25 -4.35 8.04
N CYS A 117 15.18 -5.66 8.25
CA CYS A 117 13.95 -6.36 8.56
C CYS A 117 13.35 -5.89 9.89
N GLY A 118 12.02 -5.79 9.94
CA GLY A 118 11.31 -5.45 11.16
C GLY A 118 11.53 -6.51 12.23
N LYS A 119 11.82 -6.08 13.48
CA LYS A 119 12.02 -6.96 14.65
C LYS A 119 10.72 -7.55 15.20
N LYS A 120 9.79 -7.88 14.30
CA LYS A 120 8.54 -8.54 14.63
C LYS A 120 8.83 -10.04 14.78
N ASN A 121 8.13 -10.69 15.70
CA ASN A 121 8.25 -12.11 15.94
C ASN A 121 6.88 -12.75 15.72
N SER A 122 6.82 -13.86 15.00
CA SER A 122 5.61 -14.67 14.94
C SER A 122 5.57 -15.66 16.08
N ALA A 123 4.37 -15.97 16.58
CA ALA A 123 4.18 -17.08 17.52
C ALA A 123 4.51 -18.45 16.88
N VAL A 124 4.51 -18.51 15.54
CA VAL A 124 4.82 -19.73 14.77
C VAL A 124 6.32 -19.84 14.47
N ASP A 125 7.09 -18.78 14.69
CA ASP A 125 8.53 -18.84 14.45
C ASP A 125 9.20 -19.74 15.50
N PRO A 126 10.01 -20.72 15.08
CA PRO A 126 10.68 -21.65 16.00
C PRO A 126 11.74 -20.97 16.85
N MET A 127 12.17 -19.75 16.48
CA MET A 127 13.20 -18.99 17.19
C MET A 127 12.83 -17.51 17.28
N PRO A 128 12.94 -16.88 18.47
CA PRO A 128 12.70 -15.46 18.63
C PRO A 128 13.60 -14.61 17.73
N THR A 129 13.05 -13.60 17.06
CA THR A 129 13.80 -12.68 16.19
C THR A 129 14.99 -12.02 16.90
N SER A 130 14.89 -11.75 18.21
CA SER A 130 16.02 -11.21 18.99
C SER A 130 17.20 -12.18 19.04
N LEU A 131 16.94 -13.48 19.20
CA LEU A 131 17.97 -14.50 19.26
C LEU A 131 18.62 -14.73 17.90
N VAL A 132 17.84 -14.63 16.81
CA VAL A 132 18.37 -14.64 15.43
C VAL A 132 19.36 -13.49 15.22
N ILE A 133 19.04 -12.30 15.72
CA ILE A 133 19.91 -11.12 15.61
C ILE A 133 21.18 -11.29 16.44
N ASP A 134 21.06 -11.81 17.66
CA ASP A 134 22.21 -12.03 18.55
C ASP A 134 23.18 -13.10 18.00
N LEU A 135 22.66 -14.09 17.28
CA LEU A 135 23.43 -15.18 16.67
C LEU A 135 23.69 -14.98 15.17
N ILE A 136 23.49 -13.77 14.65
CA ILE A 136 23.50 -13.52 13.20
C ILE A 136 24.81 -13.95 12.54
N ASP A 137 25.96 -13.73 13.19
CA ASP A 137 27.28 -14.08 12.65
C ASP A 137 27.45 -15.59 12.46
N VAL A 138 26.80 -16.40 13.31
CA VAL A 138 26.86 -17.86 13.24
C VAL A 138 25.84 -18.40 12.23
N LEU A 139 24.69 -17.74 12.13
CA LEU A 139 23.57 -18.17 11.29
C LEU A 139 23.70 -17.70 9.83
N LEU A 140 24.51 -16.68 9.57
CA LEU A 140 24.66 -16.03 8.26
C LEU A 140 24.92 -17.02 7.12
N PRO A 141 25.88 -17.97 7.23
CA PRO A 141 26.17 -18.90 6.14
C PRO A 141 24.97 -19.83 5.87
N THR A 142 24.28 -20.25 6.92
CA THR A 142 23.13 -21.15 6.83
C THR A 142 21.94 -20.46 6.21
N ILE A 143 21.60 -19.24 6.66
CA ILE A 143 20.50 -18.44 6.11
C ILE A 143 20.76 -18.11 4.64
N THR A 144 21.99 -17.69 4.32
CA THR A 144 22.41 -17.39 2.94
C THR A 144 22.22 -18.61 2.03
N LYS A 145 22.66 -19.79 2.48
CA LYS A 145 22.49 -21.03 1.75
C LYS A 145 21.01 -21.41 1.57
N ILE A 146 20.18 -21.23 2.59
CA ILE A 146 18.73 -21.48 2.50
C ILE A 146 18.11 -20.60 1.41
N ILE A 147 18.41 -19.30 1.40
CA ILE A 147 17.89 -18.36 0.38
C ILE A 147 18.31 -18.78 -1.02
N HIS A 148 19.59 -19.11 -1.22
CA HIS A 148 20.09 -19.54 -2.53
C HIS A 148 19.41 -20.82 -3.01
N LEU A 149 19.30 -21.84 -2.14
CA LEU A 149 18.65 -23.10 -2.51
C LEU A 149 17.16 -22.90 -2.82
N SER A 150 16.46 -22.03 -2.09
CA SER A 150 15.06 -21.73 -2.35
C SER A 150 14.85 -20.99 -3.67
N LEU A 151 15.73 -20.04 -4.00
CA LEU A 151 15.68 -19.32 -5.27
C LEU A 151 16.05 -20.20 -6.47
N ASP A 152 17.06 -21.06 -6.32
CA ASP A 152 17.54 -21.97 -7.38
C ASP A 152 16.52 -23.09 -7.67
N SER A 153 15.96 -23.70 -6.62
CA SER A 153 14.98 -24.78 -6.77
C SER A 153 13.55 -24.29 -7.02
N GLY A 154 13.26 -23.01 -6.72
CA GLY A 154 11.90 -22.48 -6.70
C GLY A 154 11.03 -23.10 -5.59
N THR A 155 11.62 -23.78 -4.62
CA THR A 155 10.89 -24.48 -3.54
C THR A 155 11.02 -23.76 -2.20
N PHE A 156 9.88 -23.64 -1.52
CA PHE A 156 9.77 -23.02 -0.20
C PHE A 156 8.95 -23.94 0.70
N ALA A 157 9.32 -24.02 1.97
CA ALA A 157 8.59 -24.81 2.95
C ALA A 157 7.15 -24.30 3.05
N ASP A 158 6.17 -25.21 3.01
CA ASP A 158 4.74 -24.82 3.00
C ASP A 158 4.34 -24.02 4.23
N VAL A 159 5.00 -24.28 5.37
CA VAL A 159 4.81 -23.52 6.61
C VAL A 159 5.15 -22.03 6.48
N TRP A 160 6.01 -21.64 5.52
CA TRP A 160 6.34 -20.23 5.26
C TRP A 160 5.31 -19.52 4.39
N LYS A 161 4.41 -20.26 3.72
CA LYS A 161 3.34 -19.70 2.88
C LYS A 161 2.11 -19.32 3.71
N CYS A 162 2.03 -19.77 4.95
CA CYS A 162 0.92 -19.51 5.85
C CYS A 162 1.25 -18.35 6.81
N ALA A 163 0.55 -17.23 6.69
CA ALA A 163 0.54 -16.20 7.72
C ALA A 163 -0.57 -16.52 8.74
N LEU A 164 -0.19 -17.00 9.93
CA LEU A 164 -1.12 -17.21 11.04
C LEU A 164 -0.97 -16.07 12.04
N GLU A 165 -1.78 -15.03 11.90
CA GLU A 165 -1.92 -14.02 12.95
C GLU A 165 -2.80 -14.59 14.06
N THR A 166 -2.19 -15.00 15.17
CA THR A 166 -2.95 -15.38 16.37
C THR A 166 -3.46 -14.08 17.01
N ARG A 167 -4.76 -13.80 16.84
CA ARG A 167 -5.44 -12.67 17.46
C ARG A 167 -5.59 -12.95 18.95
N SER A 168 -4.69 -12.41 19.77
CA SER A 168 -4.83 -12.35 21.23
C SER A 168 -5.85 -11.31 21.64
#